data_AF-A0A7X6NUZ6-F1
#
_entry.id   AF-A0A7X6NUZ6-F1
#
_cell.length_a   1.000
_cell.length_b   1.000
_cell.length_c   1.000
_cell.angle_alpha   90.00
_cell.angle_beta   90.00
_cell.angle_gamma   90.00
#
_symmetry.space_group_name_H-M   'P 1'
#
loop_
_entity.id
_entity.type
_entity.pdbx_description
1 polymer ?
#
loop_
_entity_poly.entity_id
_entity_poly.type
_entity_poly.pdbx_seq_one_letter_code
_entity_poly.pdbx_strand_id
1 'polypeptide(L)'
;AQFSAAFTFQYSIRPGTPAATMPDQVPAEVVQERYERLVAEIEQIAWEQNKSLVGTSVETLFAAGEGRKDQRTARVSGRARDNRLIHVAMPEDPARQPRPGDIADVVITHAAPHHLVADAPIRNLRRTRGGDAWQAAQTPRPAGIGLGVPQVKVR
;
A
#
# COMPACT_ATOMS: atom_id res chain seq x y z
N ALA A 1 3.58 -17.10 -17.31
CA ALA A 1 3.19 -15.76 -16.81
C ALA A 1 4.18 -15.35 -15.72
N GLN A 2 4.53 -14.07 -15.60
CA GLN A 2 5.41 -13.56 -14.54
C GLN A 2 4.62 -12.58 -13.66
N PHE A 3 4.57 -12.81 -12.35
CA PHE A 3 3.76 -12.02 -11.41
C PHE A 3 4.63 -10.99 -10.66
N SER A 4 4.09 -9.78 -10.45
CA SER A 4 4.74 -8.70 -9.70
C SER A 4 4.71 -8.89 -8.19
N ALA A 5 3.72 -9.65 -7.71
CA ALA A 5 3.53 -10.08 -6.35
C ALA A 5 2.59 -11.29 -6.35
N ALA A 6 2.67 -12.13 -5.32
CA ALA A 6 1.73 -13.22 -5.11
C ALA A 6 1.46 -13.42 -3.62
N PHE A 7 0.21 -13.78 -3.29
CA PHE A 7 -0.17 -14.23 -1.96
C PHE A 7 -0.15 -15.76 -1.95
N THR A 8 0.78 -16.34 -1.21
CA THR A 8 0.98 -17.79 -1.14
C THR A 8 0.70 -18.30 0.27
N PHE A 9 0.03 -19.45 0.35
CA PHE A 9 -0.32 -20.07 1.63
C PHE A 9 -0.07 -21.56 1.56
N GLN A 10 0.41 -22.13 2.65
CA GLN A 10 0.42 -23.58 2.82
C GLN A 10 -0.99 -24.07 3.12
N TYR A 11 -1.35 -25.24 2.60
CA TYR A 11 -2.62 -25.86 2.94
C TYR A 11 -2.65 -26.16 4.44
N SER A 12 -3.73 -25.77 5.11
CA SER A 12 -3.99 -26.06 6.51
C SER A 12 -5.28 -26.86 6.60
N ILE A 13 -5.18 -28.09 7.10
CA ILE A 13 -6.34 -28.98 7.24
C ILE A 13 -7.36 -28.33 8.18
N ARG A 14 -8.58 -28.16 7.68
CA ARG A 14 -9.71 -27.63 8.45
C ARG A 14 -10.81 -28.70 8.58
N PRO A 15 -11.19 -29.10 9.82
CA PRO A 15 -12.25 -30.07 10.04
C PRO A 15 -13.54 -29.69 9.31
N GLY A 16 -14.22 -30.69 8.73
CA GLY A 16 -15.49 -30.49 8.01
C GLY A 16 -15.36 -30.07 6.54
N THR A 17 -14.14 -29.84 6.03
CA THR A 17 -13.90 -29.59 4.60
C THR A 17 -13.68 -30.91 3.85
N PRO A 18 -14.11 -31.03 2.58
CA PRO A 18 -13.83 -32.23 1.78
C PRO A 18 -12.34 -32.55 1.67
N ALA A 19 -11.50 -31.52 1.57
CA ALA A 19 -10.05 -31.64 1.48
C ALA A 19 -9.40 -32.23 2.74
N ALA A 20 -10.07 -32.14 3.90
CA ALA A 20 -9.54 -32.68 5.16
C ALA A 20 -9.53 -34.21 5.22
N THR A 21 -10.40 -34.87 4.44
CA THR A 21 -10.51 -36.35 4.42
C THR A 21 -10.04 -36.96 3.11
N MET A 22 -9.48 -36.17 2.18
CA MET A 22 -8.93 -36.71 0.94
C MET A 22 -7.74 -37.63 1.26
N PRO A 23 -7.62 -38.78 0.57
CA PRO A 23 -6.43 -39.62 0.66
C PRO A 23 -5.20 -38.86 0.13
N ASP A 24 -4.01 -39.41 0.38
CA ASP A 24 -2.74 -38.92 -0.17
C ASP A 24 -2.36 -37.49 0.26
N GLN A 25 -2.64 -37.14 1.51
CA GLN A 25 -2.14 -35.90 2.11
C GLN A 25 -0.60 -35.86 2.03
N VAL A 26 -0.07 -34.71 1.60
CA VAL A 26 1.37 -34.52 1.43
C VAL A 26 2.02 -34.31 2.81
N PRO A 27 3.15 -34.99 3.13
CA PRO A 27 3.89 -34.75 4.37
C PRO A 27 4.27 -33.27 4.55
N ALA A 28 4.29 -32.81 5.81
CA ALA A 28 4.47 -31.39 6.13
C ALA A 28 5.83 -30.86 5.64
N GLU A 29 6.89 -31.66 5.73
CA GLU A 29 8.22 -31.34 5.25
C GLU A 29 8.26 -31.12 3.73
N VAL A 30 7.51 -31.90 2.97
CA VAL A 30 7.39 -31.73 1.50
C VAL A 30 6.57 -30.49 1.17
N VAL A 31 5.52 -30.19 1.94
CA VAL A 31 4.75 -28.94 1.80
C VAL A 31 5.65 -27.73 2.06
N GLN A 32 6.46 -27.77 3.13
CA GLN A 32 7.38 -26.71 3.50
C GLN A 32 8.44 -26.49 2.41
N GLU A 33 9.10 -27.56 1.94
CA GLU A 33 10.12 -27.48 0.88
C GLU A 33 9.55 -26.84 -0.40
N ARG A 34 8.36 -27.28 -0.83
CA ARG A 34 7.69 -26.72 -2.02
C ARG A 34 7.32 -25.25 -1.83
N TYR A 35 6.86 -24.90 -0.64
CA TYR A 35 6.51 -23.52 -0.31
C TYR A 35 7.73 -22.60 -0.36
N GLU A 36 8.84 -23.00 0.26
CA GLU A 36 10.09 -22.21 0.26
C GLU A 36 10.63 -22.03 -1.15
N ARG A 37 10.64 -23.10 -1.96
CA ARG A 37 11.03 -23.02 -3.38
C ARG A 37 10.14 -22.07 -4.17
N LEU A 38 8.82 -22.15 -3.96
CA LEU A 38 7.87 -21.25 -4.62
C LEU A 38 8.07 -19.78 -4.21
N VAL A 39 8.25 -19.51 -2.92
CA VAL A 39 8.48 -18.16 -2.41
C VAL A 39 9.76 -17.58 -2.98
N ALA A 40 10.86 -18.35 -2.99
CA ALA A 40 12.14 -17.90 -3.55
C ALA A 40 12.02 -17.51 -5.03
N GLU A 41 11.34 -18.33 -5.84
CA GLU A 41 11.10 -18.04 -7.27
C GLU A 41 10.25 -16.78 -7.46
N ILE A 42 9.17 -16.62 -6.68
CA ILE A 42 8.32 -15.43 -6.74
C ILE A 42 9.09 -14.17 -6.35
N GLU A 43 9.90 -14.24 -5.30
CA GLU A 43 10.72 -13.12 -4.84
C GLU A 43 11.75 -12.70 -5.89
N GLN A 44 12.39 -13.66 -6.55
CA GLN A 44 13.31 -13.39 -7.64
C GLN A 44 12.60 -12.68 -8.80
N ILE A 45 11.46 -13.21 -9.26
CA ILE A 45 10.67 -12.61 -10.35
C ILE A 45 10.20 -11.19 -9.98
N ALA A 46 9.67 -11.01 -8.77
CA ALA A 46 9.21 -9.70 -8.29
C ALA A 46 10.37 -8.69 -8.25
N TRP A 47 11.55 -9.12 -7.79
CA TRP A 47 12.74 -8.28 -7.74
C TRP A 47 13.24 -7.88 -9.12
N GLU A 48 13.30 -8.81 -10.07
CA GLU A 48 13.68 -8.55 -11.46
C GLU A 48 12.72 -7.56 -12.14
N GLN A 49 11.41 -7.76 -11.97
CA GLN A 49 10.42 -6.82 -12.49
C GLN A 49 10.53 -5.44 -11.83
N ASN A 50 10.72 -5.37 -10.51
CA ASN A 50 10.87 -4.09 -9.81
C ASN A 50 12.14 -3.35 -10.24
N LYS A 51 13.25 -4.06 -10.46
CA LYS A 51 14.49 -3.46 -11.01
C LYS A 51 14.26 -2.82 -12.38
N SER A 52 13.44 -3.44 -13.23
CA SER A 52 13.15 -2.89 -14.57
C SER A 52 12.44 -1.53 -14.52
N LEU A 53 11.82 -1.18 -13.39
CA LEU A 53 11.14 0.11 -13.20
C LEU A 53 12.09 1.23 -12.75
N VAL A 54 13.32 0.93 -12.32
CA VAL A 54 14.29 1.94 -11.90
C VAL A 54 14.59 2.90 -13.06
N GLY A 55 14.50 4.20 -12.80
CA GLY A 55 14.64 5.27 -13.80
C GLY A 55 13.37 5.59 -14.58
N THR A 56 12.31 4.79 -14.45
CA THR A 56 11.02 5.04 -15.12
C THR A 56 10.10 5.93 -14.28
N SER A 57 9.15 6.59 -14.95
CA SER A 57 8.10 7.39 -14.32
C SER A 57 6.86 6.55 -14.06
N VAL A 58 6.35 6.56 -12.84
CA VAL A 58 5.20 5.75 -12.41
C VAL A 58 4.13 6.64 -11.76
N GLU A 59 2.89 6.55 -12.26
CA GLU A 59 1.73 7.21 -11.64
C GLU A 59 1.45 6.56 -10.27
N THR A 60 1.41 7.37 -9.23
CA THR A 60 1.31 6.92 -7.82
C THR A 60 0.14 7.61 -7.12
N LEU A 61 -0.77 6.81 -6.57
CA LEU A 61 -1.83 7.26 -5.66
C LEU A 61 -1.31 7.27 -4.23
N PHE A 62 -1.35 8.42 -3.55
CA PHE A 62 -0.88 8.55 -2.17
C PHE A 62 -1.91 8.02 -1.18
N ALA A 63 -1.45 7.28 -0.16
CA ALA A 63 -2.32 6.67 0.84
C ALA A 63 -2.03 7.17 2.26
N ALA A 64 -3.05 7.17 3.11
CA ALA A 64 -2.89 7.49 4.52
C ALA A 64 -2.35 6.26 5.27
N GLY A 65 -1.33 6.43 6.11
CA GLY A 65 -0.89 5.40 7.05
C GLY A 65 -0.11 4.21 6.47
N GLU A 66 0.09 4.11 5.15
CA GLU A 66 0.79 2.97 4.50
C GLU A 66 2.34 3.04 4.56
N GLY A 67 2.91 3.95 5.32
CA GLY A 67 4.34 3.98 5.60
C GLY A 67 4.54 4.51 6.99
N ARG A 68 5.22 3.72 7.85
CA ARG A 68 5.75 4.30 9.09
C ARG A 68 6.58 5.50 8.66
N LYS A 69 6.23 6.66 9.22
CA LYS A 69 7.09 7.84 9.29
C LYS A 69 8.41 7.34 9.88
N ASP A 70 9.33 6.87 9.04
CA ASP A 70 10.71 6.76 9.45
C ASP A 70 11.08 8.21 9.78
N GLN A 71 11.22 8.48 11.08
CA GLN A 71 11.46 9.82 11.60
C GLN A 71 12.71 10.44 10.98
N ARG A 72 13.57 9.61 10.36
CA ARG A 72 14.79 10.00 9.66
C ARG A 72 14.58 10.42 8.21
N THR A 73 13.59 9.89 7.48
CA THR A 73 13.47 10.11 6.03
C THR A 73 12.17 10.78 5.58
N ALA A 74 11.17 10.93 6.47
CA ALA A 74 9.91 11.63 6.22
C ALA A 74 9.16 11.18 4.95
N ARG A 75 9.45 9.98 4.43
CA ARG A 75 8.78 9.44 3.25
C ARG A 75 7.31 9.17 3.54
N VAL A 76 6.47 9.40 2.53
CA VAL A 76 5.10 8.90 2.52
C VAL A 76 5.01 7.71 1.58
N SER A 77 3.92 6.96 1.67
CA SER A 77 3.71 5.82 0.80
C SER A 77 2.52 6.05 -0.12
N GLY A 78 2.64 5.49 -1.31
CA GLY A 78 1.55 5.39 -2.27
C GLY A 78 1.63 4.07 -3.01
N ARG A 79 0.68 3.89 -3.93
CA ARG A 79 0.60 2.69 -4.76
C ARG A 79 0.54 3.05 -6.22
N ALA A 80 1.27 2.29 -7.02
CA ALA A 80 1.15 2.33 -8.46
C ALA A 80 -0.18 1.71 -8.92
N ARG A 81 -0.51 1.87 -10.20
CA ARG A 81 -1.72 1.28 -10.82
C ARG A 81 -1.79 -0.24 -10.72
N ASP A 82 -0.64 -0.90 -10.71
CA ASP A 82 -0.50 -2.34 -10.52
C ASP A 82 -0.39 -2.75 -9.04
N ASN A 83 -0.72 -1.82 -8.14
CA ASN A 83 -0.75 -1.98 -6.69
C ASN A 83 0.63 -2.12 -6.00
N ARG A 84 1.75 -1.97 -6.73
CA ARG A 84 3.10 -1.94 -6.14
C ARG A 84 3.21 -0.81 -5.12
N LEU A 85 3.77 -1.12 -3.95
CA LEU A 85 4.04 -0.16 -2.89
C LEU A 85 5.24 0.72 -3.27
N ILE A 86 5.08 2.04 -3.15
CA ILE A 86 6.13 3.02 -3.44
C ILE A 86 6.31 3.93 -2.23
N HIS A 87 7.53 4.02 -1.73
CA HIS A 87 7.94 5.00 -0.73
C HIS A 87 8.52 6.23 -1.43
N VAL A 88 7.89 7.39 -1.21
CA VAL A 88 8.19 8.63 -1.94
C VAL A 88 8.75 9.67 -0.97
N ALA A 89 9.88 10.28 -1.31
CA ALA A 89 10.42 11.42 -0.58
C ALA A 89 9.47 12.62 -0.68
N MET A 90 9.26 13.30 0.45
CA MET A 90 8.34 14.44 0.49
C MET A 90 9.00 15.74 0.06
N PRO A 91 8.34 16.54 -0.79
CA PRO A 91 8.77 17.92 -1.03
C PRO A 91 8.83 18.71 0.28
N GLU A 92 9.84 19.54 0.44
CA GLU A 92 9.96 20.43 1.61
C GLU A 92 8.85 21.48 1.65
N ASP A 93 8.46 22.00 0.47
CA ASP A 93 7.34 22.94 0.32
C ASP A 93 6.00 22.26 0.62
N PRO A 94 5.30 22.64 1.72
CA PRO A 94 4.02 22.04 2.08
C PRO A 94 2.93 22.20 1.02
N ALA A 95 2.96 23.27 0.22
CA ALA A 95 1.97 23.48 -0.84
C ALA A 95 2.11 22.45 -1.98
N ARG A 96 3.28 21.83 -2.11
CA ARG A 96 3.60 20.79 -3.09
C ARG A 96 3.51 19.38 -2.51
N GLN A 97 3.25 19.23 -1.21
CA GLN A 97 3.08 17.91 -0.63
C GLN A 97 1.74 17.29 -1.09
N PRO A 98 1.74 16.03 -1.53
CA PRO A 98 0.52 15.30 -1.86
C PRO A 98 -0.25 14.98 -0.57
N ARG A 99 -1.58 15.07 -0.65
CA ARG A 99 -2.47 14.56 0.41
C ARG A 99 -2.80 13.10 0.09
N PRO A 100 -3.13 12.27 1.09
CA PRO A 100 -3.77 10.97 0.83
C PRO A 100 -4.96 11.13 -0.12
N GLY A 101 -4.98 10.34 -1.18
CA GLY A 101 -5.97 10.42 -2.28
C GLY A 101 -5.50 11.22 -3.49
N ASP A 102 -4.50 12.11 -3.36
CA ASP A 102 -3.90 12.78 -4.52
C ASP A 102 -3.06 11.79 -5.35
N ILE A 103 -2.79 12.15 -6.61
CA ILE A 103 -2.02 11.33 -7.55
C ILE A 103 -0.86 12.16 -8.10
N ALA A 104 0.33 11.58 -8.24
CA ALA A 104 1.45 12.23 -8.92
C ALA A 104 2.31 11.22 -9.67
N ASP A 105 3.11 11.71 -10.60
CA ASP A 105 4.16 10.92 -11.24
C ASP A 105 5.42 10.96 -10.39
N VAL A 106 6.01 9.80 -10.14
CA VAL A 106 7.26 9.66 -9.38
C VAL A 106 8.28 8.87 -10.19
N VAL A 107 9.55 9.26 -10.11
CA VAL A 107 10.64 8.52 -10.75
C VAL A 107 11.19 7.51 -9.76
N ILE A 108 11.19 6.23 -10.13
CA ILE A 108 11.71 5.17 -9.27
C ILE A 108 13.23 5.27 -9.21
N THR A 109 13.77 5.48 -8.02
CA THR A 109 15.22 5.61 -7.78
C THR A 109 15.85 4.33 -7.26
N HIS A 110 15.06 3.47 -6.60
CA HIS A 110 15.53 2.19 -6.08
C HIS A 110 14.40 1.15 -6.04
N ALA A 111 14.78 -0.13 -6.14
CA ALA A 111 13.89 -1.26 -6.15
C ALA A 111 14.29 -2.30 -5.08
N ALA A 112 13.32 -2.74 -4.30
CA ALA A 112 13.40 -3.89 -3.40
C ALA A 112 12.41 -4.99 -3.85
N PRO A 113 12.49 -6.22 -3.32
CA PRO A 113 11.58 -7.30 -3.71
C PRO A 113 10.09 -6.98 -3.51
N HIS A 114 9.74 -6.21 -2.47
CA HIS A 114 8.34 -5.97 -2.09
C HIS A 114 7.90 -4.49 -2.13
N HIS A 115 8.80 -3.57 -2.52
CA HIS A 115 8.47 -2.16 -2.64
C HIS A 115 9.46 -1.44 -3.56
N LEU A 116 9.08 -0.25 -3.99
CA LEU A 116 9.92 0.69 -4.72
C LEU A 116 10.18 1.93 -3.87
N VAL A 117 11.23 2.66 -4.22
CA VAL A 117 11.54 3.96 -3.61
C VAL A 117 11.68 5.00 -4.72
N ALA A 118 11.14 6.19 -4.46
CA ALA A 118 11.24 7.35 -5.33
C ALA A 118 11.70 8.56 -4.52
N ASP A 119 12.99 8.87 -4.61
CA ASP A 119 13.61 9.98 -3.89
C ASP A 119 13.74 11.26 -4.74
N ALA A 120 13.42 11.18 -6.03
CA ALA A 120 13.38 12.35 -6.90
C ALA A 120 12.12 13.21 -6.64
N PRO A 121 12.16 14.53 -6.94
CA PRO A 121 10.98 15.37 -6.82
C PRO A 121 9.78 14.84 -7.63
N ILE A 122 8.61 14.82 -7.01
CA ILE A 122 7.35 14.43 -7.65
C ILE A 122 7.00 15.36 -8.80
N ARG A 123 6.28 14.85 -9.79
CA ARG A 123 5.85 15.58 -10.99
C ARG A 123 4.35 15.42 -11.19
N ASN A 124 3.74 16.34 -11.95
CA ASN A 124 2.34 16.25 -12.38
C ASN A 124 1.36 15.98 -11.22
N LEU A 125 1.58 16.62 -10.07
CA LEU A 125 0.72 16.46 -8.90
C LEU A 125 -0.72 16.88 -9.24
N ARG A 126 -1.63 15.92 -9.17
CA ARG A 126 -3.06 16.09 -9.41
C ARG A 126 -3.80 16.01 -8.08
N ARG A 127 -4.42 17.13 -7.70
CA ARG A 127 -5.36 17.19 -6.59
C ARG A 127 -6.64 16.43 -6.97
N THR A 128 -7.13 15.57 -6.08
CA THR A 128 -8.33 14.78 -6.34
C THR A 128 -9.41 15.03 -5.30
N ARG A 129 -10.64 14.59 -5.61
CA ARG A 129 -11.75 14.55 -4.66
C ARG A 129 -11.43 13.70 -3.42
N GLY A 130 -10.60 12.68 -3.56
CA GLY A 130 -10.12 11.87 -2.43
C GLY A 130 -9.23 12.69 -1.50
N GLY A 131 -8.31 13.47 -2.07
CA GLY A 131 -7.49 14.41 -1.32
C GLY A 131 -8.29 15.50 -0.63
N ASP A 132 -9.32 16.04 -1.30
CA ASP A 132 -10.21 17.06 -0.73
C ASP A 132 -11.04 16.49 0.43
N ALA A 133 -11.58 15.28 0.26
CA ALA A 133 -12.32 14.59 1.31
C ALA A 133 -11.44 14.29 2.53
N TRP A 134 -10.20 13.86 2.30
CA TRP A 134 -9.23 13.64 3.38
C TRP A 134 -8.93 14.94 4.12
N GLN A 135 -8.65 16.04 3.40
CA GLN A 135 -8.36 17.34 4.03
C GLN A 135 -9.55 17.89 4.82
N ALA A 136 -10.77 17.75 4.29
CA ALA A 136 -11.98 18.15 4.98
C ALA A 136 -12.19 17.35 6.28
N ALA A 137 -11.86 16.06 6.28
CA ALA A 137 -11.95 15.21 7.47
C ALA A 137 -10.93 15.59 8.56
N GLN A 138 -9.78 16.16 8.19
CA GLN A 138 -8.75 16.62 9.13
C GLN A 138 -9.00 18.02 9.69
N THR A 139 -9.89 18.80 9.06
CA THR A 139 -10.22 20.14 9.53
C THR A 139 -11.17 20.02 10.72
N PRO A 140 -10.80 20.54 11.91
CA PRO A 140 -11.69 20.50 13.06
C PRO A 140 -13.02 21.19 12.71
N ARG A 141 -14.14 20.51 12.94
CA ARG A 141 -15.43 21.19 12.82
C ARG A 141 -15.50 22.26 13.90
N PRO A 142 -15.89 23.50 13.56
CA PRO A 142 -16.14 24.50 14.59
C PRO A 142 -17.18 23.94 15.57
N ALA A 143 -16.92 24.07 16.87
CA ALA A 143 -17.87 23.68 17.89
C ALA A 143 -19.18 24.41 17.59
N GLY A 144 -20.26 23.65 17.34
CA GLY A 144 -21.57 24.24 17.08
C GLY A 144 -21.94 25.16 18.24
N ILE A 145 -22.26 26.42 17.93
CA ILE A 145 -22.84 27.33 18.91
C ILE A 145 -24.20 26.75 19.28
N GLY A 146 -24.32 26.21 20.49
CA GLY A 146 -25.58 25.66 20.97
C GLY A 146 -26.63 26.78 20.99
N LEU A 147 -27.73 26.60 20.23
CA LEU A 147 -28.84 27.58 20.13
C LEU A 147 -29.65 27.72 21.44
N GLY A 148 -29.17 27.18 22.56
CA GLY A 148 -29.85 27.23 23.86
C GLY A 148 -31.23 26.56 23.89
N VAL A 149 -31.59 25.81 22.85
CA VAL A 149 -32.93 25.21 22.73
C VAL A 149 -33.05 24.07 23.74
N PRO A 150 -33.98 24.15 24.71
CA PRO A 150 -34.15 23.08 25.70
C PRO A 150 -34.61 21.79 25.01
N GLN A 151 -33.94 20.67 25.28
CA GLN A 151 -34.36 19.37 24.76
C GLN A 151 -35.55 18.85 25.56
N VAL A 152 -36.69 18.69 24.89
CA VAL A 152 -37.88 18.06 25.45
C VAL A 152 -37.63 16.55 25.55
N LYS A 153 -37.51 16.05 26.78
CA LYS A 153 -37.52 14.60 27.03
C LYS A 153 -38.95 14.08 26.83
N VAL A 154 -39.17 13.31 25.78
CA VAL A 154 -40.40 12.52 25.62
C VAL A 154 -40.30 11.31 26.55
N ARG A 155 -41.27 11.16 27.46
CA ARG A 155 -41.44 9.98 28.32
C ARG A 155 -42.20 8.89 27.58
#